data_AF-A0A2J8XYL0-F1
#
_entry.id   AF-A0A2J8XYL0-F1
#
_cell.length_a   1.000
_cell.length_b   1.000
_cell.length_c   1.000
_cell.angle_alpha   90.00
_cell.angle_beta   90.00
_cell.angle_gamma   90.00
#
_symmetry.space_group_name_H-M   'P 1'
#
loop_
_entity.id
_entity.type
_entity.pdbx_description
1 polymer ?
#
loop_
_entity_poly.entity_id
_entity_poly.type
_entity_poly.pdbx_seq_one_letter_code
_entity_poly.pdbx_strand_id
1 'polypeptide(L)'
;HCVFCRRGPPLPAQKVCLRCEAPCCQSHVQTHLQQPSTARGHLLVEADDVRAWSCPQHNAYRLYHCEAEQVAVCQYCCYYSGAHQGHSVCDVEIRRNEIREKVNQLKEEVRLQYEKLHQLLDEDLRQTVEVLDKAQAKFCSENAAQALHLGERMQEAKKLLGSLQLLFDKTEDVSFMKNTKSVKILMDRTQTCTSSSLSPPKIGHLNSKLFLNEVAKKEKQLRKMLEGPFSTPVPFLQSVPLYPCGVSSSGAEKRKHSTAFPEASFLETSSGPVGGQYGAAGTASGEGQSGQPLGP
;
A
#
# COMPACT_ATOMS: atom_id res chain seq x y z
N HIS A 1 -34.07 -43.20 -28.65
CA HIS A 1 -33.93 -44.05 -27.43
C HIS A 1 -32.59 -44.79 -27.49
N CYS A 2 -32.06 -45.22 -26.34
CA CYS A 2 -30.77 -45.91 -26.26
C CYS A 2 -30.82 -47.29 -26.95
N VAL A 3 -29.82 -47.58 -27.80
CA VAL A 3 -29.72 -48.87 -28.54
C VAL A 3 -29.11 -50.02 -27.73
N PHE A 4 -28.55 -49.74 -26.55
CA PHE A 4 -27.87 -50.73 -25.70
C PHE A 4 -28.74 -51.26 -24.54
N CYS A 5 -29.92 -50.67 -24.30
CA CYS A 5 -30.87 -51.15 -23.31
C CYS A 5 -31.46 -52.52 -23.73
N ARG A 6 -30.97 -53.61 -23.13
CA ARG A 6 -31.46 -54.98 -23.40
C ARG A 6 -32.43 -55.51 -22.35
N ARG A 7 -32.57 -54.85 -21.20
CA ARG A 7 -33.48 -55.22 -20.11
C ARG A 7 -34.46 -54.08 -19.86
N GLY A 8 -35.75 -54.34 -20.03
CA GLY A 8 -36.82 -53.34 -19.85
C GLY A 8 -36.94 -52.35 -21.02
N PRO A 9 -37.82 -51.32 -20.87
CA PRO A 9 -38.03 -50.30 -21.89
C PRO A 9 -36.73 -49.52 -22.19
N PRO A 10 -36.48 -49.14 -23.45
CA PRO A 10 -35.27 -48.41 -23.80
C PRO A 10 -35.32 -46.99 -23.23
N LEU A 11 -34.32 -46.64 -22.42
CA LEU A 11 -34.22 -45.31 -21.82
C LEU A 11 -33.96 -44.22 -22.88
N PRO A 12 -34.36 -42.96 -22.62
CA PRO A 12 -34.02 -41.85 -23.50
C PRO A 12 -32.50 -41.73 -23.66
N ALA A 13 -32.06 -41.41 -24.87
CA ALA A 13 -30.65 -41.21 -25.15
C ALA A 13 -30.23 -39.85 -24.58
N GLN A 14 -29.09 -39.83 -23.88
CA GLN A 14 -28.49 -38.62 -23.34
C GLN A 14 -27.31 -38.20 -24.21
N LYS A 15 -26.56 -39.15 -24.77
CA LYS A 15 -25.46 -38.88 -25.70
C LYS A 15 -25.59 -39.69 -26.96
N VAL A 16 -25.00 -39.23 -28.05
CA VAL A 16 -24.92 -39.95 -29.33
C VAL A 16 -23.48 -40.01 -29.79
N CYS A 17 -23.00 -41.22 -30.11
CA CYS A 17 -21.70 -41.38 -30.73
C CYS A 17 -21.85 -41.12 -32.23
N LEU A 18 -21.27 -40.03 -32.72
CA LEU A 18 -21.38 -39.61 -34.11
C LEU A 18 -20.64 -40.53 -35.08
N ARG A 19 -19.67 -41.31 -34.62
CA ARG A 19 -18.92 -42.26 -35.46
C ARG A 19 -19.55 -43.65 -35.55
N CYS A 20 -20.29 -44.05 -34.52
CA CYS A 20 -21.01 -45.32 -34.49
C CYS A 20 -22.51 -45.15 -34.77
N GLU A 21 -22.96 -43.90 -34.90
CA GLU A 21 -24.38 -43.50 -35.01
C GLU A 21 -25.23 -44.10 -33.88
N ALA A 22 -24.64 -44.22 -32.69
CA ALA A 22 -25.18 -44.99 -31.58
C ALA A 22 -25.69 -44.08 -30.45
N PRO A 23 -27.01 -43.93 -30.28
CA PRO A 23 -27.58 -43.19 -29.16
C PRO A 23 -27.50 -44.01 -27.86
N CYS A 24 -26.94 -43.40 -26.82
CA CYS A 24 -26.66 -43.98 -25.51
C CYS A 24 -27.40 -43.23 -24.41
N CYS A 25 -28.07 -43.94 -23.51
CA CYS A 25 -28.47 -43.37 -22.22
C CYS A 25 -27.26 -43.30 -21.29
N GLN A 26 -27.35 -42.49 -20.23
CA GLN A 26 -26.22 -42.23 -19.33
C GLN A 26 -25.53 -43.49 -18.79
N SER A 27 -26.30 -44.53 -18.44
CA SER A 27 -25.76 -45.78 -17.89
C SER A 27 -24.96 -46.60 -18.91
N HIS A 28 -25.21 -46.43 -20.21
CA HIS A 28 -24.57 -47.20 -21.28
C HIS A 28 -23.46 -46.44 -22.01
N VAL A 29 -23.22 -45.17 -21.69
CA VAL A 29 -22.14 -44.38 -22.29
C VAL A 29 -20.78 -45.04 -22.07
N GLN A 30 -20.47 -45.43 -20.83
CA GLN A 30 -19.16 -46.01 -20.51
C GLN A 30 -18.98 -47.39 -21.16
N THR A 31 -20.03 -48.22 -21.17
CA THR A 31 -19.99 -49.51 -21.85
C THR A 31 -19.74 -49.34 -23.34
N HIS A 32 -20.37 -48.36 -23.98
CA HIS A 32 -20.13 -48.05 -25.38
C HIS A 32 -18.68 -47.62 -25.65
N LEU A 33 -18.12 -46.75 -24.80
CA LEU A 33 -16.72 -46.30 -24.93
C LEU A 33 -15.70 -47.43 -24.86
N GLN A 34 -16.03 -48.54 -24.18
CA GLN A 34 -15.18 -49.72 -24.07
C GLN A 34 -15.30 -50.67 -25.28
N GLN A 35 -16.30 -50.49 -26.14
CA GLN A 35 -16.46 -51.31 -27.34
C GLN A 35 -15.41 -50.95 -28.40
N PRO A 36 -15.00 -51.92 -29.24
CA PRO A 36 -14.13 -51.64 -30.39
C PRO A 36 -14.73 -50.54 -31.26
N SER A 37 -13.90 -49.58 -31.66
CA SER A 37 -14.26 -48.47 -32.54
C SER A 37 -13.39 -48.44 -33.79
N THR A 38 -13.70 -47.52 -34.70
CA THR A 38 -12.76 -47.14 -35.76
C THR A 38 -11.44 -46.68 -35.15
N ALA A 39 -10.37 -46.64 -35.96
CA ALA A 39 -9.04 -46.21 -35.52
C ALA A 39 -9.01 -44.81 -34.87
N ARG A 40 -10.04 -43.99 -35.09
CA ARG A 40 -10.15 -42.65 -34.53
C ARG A 40 -10.83 -42.59 -33.15
N GLY A 41 -11.42 -43.69 -32.66
CA GLY A 41 -12.11 -43.72 -31.37
C GLY A 41 -13.61 -43.38 -31.49
N HIS A 42 -14.27 -43.22 -30.34
CA HIS A 42 -15.66 -42.78 -30.23
C HIS A 42 -15.76 -41.26 -30.09
N LEU A 43 -16.73 -40.63 -30.75
CA LEU A 43 -17.02 -39.19 -30.62
C LEU A 43 -18.44 -38.98 -30.11
N LEU A 44 -18.58 -38.77 -28.80
CA LEU A 44 -19.87 -38.55 -28.14
C LEU A 44 -20.21 -37.07 -28.04
N VAL A 45 -21.45 -36.73 -28.36
CA VAL A 45 -22.06 -35.42 -28.14
C VAL A 45 -23.37 -35.58 -27.38
N GLU A 46 -23.87 -34.51 -26.77
CA GLU A 46 -25.19 -34.54 -26.13
C GLU A 46 -26.28 -34.77 -27.17
N ALA A 47 -27.35 -35.48 -26.80
CA ALA A 47 -28.42 -35.85 -27.72
C ALA A 47 -29.12 -34.62 -28.34
N ASP A 48 -29.18 -33.52 -27.59
CA ASP A 48 -29.77 -32.25 -28.04
C ASP A 48 -28.88 -31.54 -29.09
N ASP A 49 -27.57 -31.78 -29.06
CA ASP A 49 -26.60 -31.14 -29.96
C ASP A 49 -26.48 -31.86 -31.31
N VAL A 50 -27.04 -33.06 -31.46
CA VAL A 50 -26.89 -33.89 -32.67
C VAL A 50 -27.25 -33.11 -33.94
N ARG A 51 -28.29 -32.27 -33.89
CA ARG A 51 -28.69 -31.43 -35.03
C ARG A 51 -27.60 -30.43 -35.46
N ALA A 52 -26.86 -29.84 -34.51
CA ALA A 52 -25.77 -28.92 -34.82
C ALA A 52 -24.57 -29.63 -35.47
N TRP A 53 -24.40 -30.92 -35.14
CA TRP A 53 -23.38 -31.79 -35.72
C TRP A 53 -23.77 -32.43 -37.05
N SER A 54 -25.05 -32.38 -37.44
CA SER A 54 -25.51 -32.90 -38.73
C SER A 54 -25.32 -31.90 -39.85
N CYS A 55 -24.80 -32.35 -40.99
CA CYS A 55 -24.78 -31.55 -42.20
C CYS A 55 -26.20 -31.44 -42.78
N PRO A 56 -26.72 -30.23 -43.03
CA PRO A 56 -28.08 -30.06 -43.54
C PRO A 56 -28.25 -30.54 -44.99
N GLN A 57 -27.17 -30.60 -45.78
CA GLN A 57 -27.22 -31.01 -47.19
C GLN A 57 -27.11 -32.52 -47.38
N HIS A 58 -26.29 -33.18 -46.57
CA HIS A 58 -25.95 -34.59 -46.77
C HIS A 58 -26.49 -35.51 -45.67
N ASN A 59 -27.14 -34.93 -44.65
CA ASN A 59 -27.63 -35.65 -43.48
C ASN A 59 -26.56 -36.55 -42.81
N ALA A 60 -25.29 -36.14 -42.91
CA ALA A 60 -24.13 -36.85 -42.38
C ALA A 60 -23.43 -36.00 -41.32
N TYR A 61 -22.83 -36.65 -40.31
CA TYR A 61 -22.18 -35.93 -39.22
C TYR A 61 -20.92 -35.20 -39.66
N ARG A 62 -20.72 -34.01 -39.09
CA ARG A 62 -19.58 -33.11 -39.31
C ARG A 62 -18.37 -33.55 -38.49
N LEU A 63 -17.73 -34.62 -38.93
CA LEU A 63 -16.61 -35.27 -38.21
C LEU A 63 -15.23 -34.67 -38.54
N TYR A 64 -15.17 -33.71 -39.46
CA TYR A 64 -13.93 -33.11 -39.93
C TYR A 64 -13.92 -31.59 -39.70
N HIS A 65 -12.75 -31.02 -39.55
CA HIS A 65 -12.54 -29.57 -39.43
C HIS A 65 -11.81 -29.05 -40.67
N CYS A 66 -12.38 -28.05 -41.34
CA CYS A 66 -11.75 -27.35 -42.44
C CYS A 66 -10.92 -26.17 -41.90
N GLU A 67 -9.61 -26.20 -42.10
CA GLU A 67 -8.70 -25.16 -41.60
C GLU A 67 -8.87 -23.81 -42.32
N ALA A 68 -9.17 -23.82 -43.61
CA ALA A 68 -9.31 -22.57 -44.37
C ALA A 68 -10.53 -21.75 -43.91
N GLU A 69 -11.61 -22.44 -43.53
CA GLU A 69 -12.90 -21.81 -43.20
C GLU A 69 -13.24 -21.86 -41.70
N GLN A 70 -12.42 -22.56 -40.90
CA GLN A 70 -12.58 -22.70 -39.46
C GLN A 70 -13.94 -23.29 -39.04
N VAL A 71 -14.47 -24.23 -39.84
CA VAL A 71 -15.79 -24.86 -39.62
C VAL A 71 -15.73 -26.39 -39.60
N ALA A 72 -16.67 -27.01 -38.89
CA ALA A 72 -16.87 -28.45 -38.92
C ALA A 72 -17.67 -28.86 -40.16
N VAL A 73 -17.19 -29.86 -40.89
CA VAL A 73 -17.70 -30.32 -42.19
C VAL A 73 -17.87 -31.83 -42.19
N CYS A 74 -18.86 -32.33 -42.96
CA CYS A 74 -19.08 -33.77 -43.13
C CYS A 74 -18.23 -34.31 -44.28
N GLN A 75 -18.04 -35.64 -44.33
CA GLN A 75 -17.24 -36.30 -45.37
C GLN A 75 -17.68 -35.90 -46.79
N TYR A 76 -18.98 -35.71 -47.03
CA TYR A 76 -19.48 -35.38 -48.37
C TYR A 76 -19.13 -33.95 -48.79
N CYS A 77 -19.20 -33.00 -47.85
CA CYS A 77 -18.73 -31.63 -48.06
C CYS A 77 -17.24 -31.59 -48.39
N CYS A 78 -16.43 -32.44 -47.74
CA CYS A 78 -14.99 -32.50 -47.98
C CYS A 78 -14.63 -33.04 -49.37
N TYR A 79 -15.33 -34.10 -49.82
CA TYR A 79 -14.88 -34.88 -50.97
C TYR A 79 -15.71 -34.70 -52.25
N TYR A 80 -16.98 -34.34 -52.16
CA TYR A 80 -17.90 -34.40 -53.31
C TYR A 80 -18.58 -33.08 -53.68
N SER A 81 -18.75 -32.15 -52.73
CA SER A 81 -19.53 -30.93 -52.98
C SER A 81 -18.74 -29.79 -53.66
N GLY A 82 -17.43 -29.95 -53.90
CA GLY A 82 -16.53 -28.90 -54.43
C GLY A 82 -16.28 -27.73 -53.47
N ALA A 83 -17.19 -27.46 -52.52
CA ALA A 83 -17.19 -26.31 -51.62
C ALA A 83 -15.93 -26.16 -50.76
N HIS A 84 -15.30 -27.28 -50.35
CA HIS A 84 -14.04 -27.28 -49.59
C HIS A 84 -12.92 -28.00 -50.33
N GLN A 85 -13.01 -28.13 -51.66
CA GLN A 85 -12.04 -28.84 -52.47
C GLN A 85 -10.67 -28.15 -52.40
N GLY A 86 -9.64 -28.89 -52.01
CA GLY A 86 -8.28 -28.36 -51.87
C GLY A 86 -7.98 -27.68 -50.54
N HIS A 87 -8.95 -27.52 -49.64
CA HIS A 87 -8.70 -27.05 -48.27
C HIS A 87 -8.06 -28.15 -47.42
N SER A 88 -7.21 -27.75 -46.48
CA SER A 88 -6.68 -28.67 -45.47
C SER A 88 -7.80 -29.04 -44.49
N VAL A 89 -7.99 -30.34 -44.31
CA VAL A 89 -9.05 -30.89 -43.46
C VAL A 89 -8.45 -31.91 -42.49
N CYS A 90 -8.77 -31.79 -41.20
CA CYS A 90 -8.34 -32.72 -40.16
C CYS A 90 -9.56 -33.30 -39.41
N ASP A 91 -9.33 -34.26 -38.51
CA ASP A 91 -10.40 -34.76 -37.64
C ASP A 91 -10.76 -33.71 -36.57
N VAL A 92 -12.05 -33.53 -36.28
CA VAL A 92 -12.49 -32.55 -35.26
C VAL A 92 -11.89 -32.82 -33.88
N GLU A 93 -11.60 -34.07 -33.53
CA GLU A 93 -10.98 -34.38 -32.24
C GLU A 93 -9.50 -33.99 -32.19
N ILE A 94 -8.78 -34.11 -33.30
CA ILE A 94 -7.40 -33.64 -33.40
C ILE A 94 -7.38 -32.13 -33.18
N ARG A 95 -8.20 -31.39 -33.94
CA ARG A 95 -8.26 -29.93 -33.79
C ARG A 95 -8.71 -29.50 -32.39
N ARG A 96 -9.69 -30.19 -31.80
CA ARG A 96 -10.14 -29.95 -30.42
C ARG A 96 -8.99 -30.12 -29.43
N ASN A 97 -8.16 -31.15 -29.59
CA ASN A 97 -7.04 -31.43 -28.69
C ASN A 97 -5.93 -30.39 -28.86
N GLU A 98 -5.61 -29.99 -30.09
CA GLU A 98 -4.64 -28.91 -30.35
C GLU A 98 -5.09 -27.56 -29.74
N ILE A 99 -6.37 -27.21 -29.89
CA ILE A 99 -6.91 -25.99 -29.26
C ILE A 99 -6.81 -26.11 -27.74
N ARG A 100 -7.16 -27.26 -27.16
CA ARG A 100 -7.08 -27.49 -25.71
C ARG A 100 -5.65 -27.36 -25.20
N GLU A 101 -4.68 -27.90 -25.93
CA GLU A 101 -3.27 -27.81 -25.58
C GLU A 101 -2.78 -26.35 -25.62
N LYS A 102 -3.09 -25.61 -26.68
CA LYS A 102 -2.78 -24.17 -26.79
C LYS A 102 -3.40 -23.36 -25.66
N VAL A 103 -4.66 -23.64 -25.32
CA VAL A 103 -5.33 -22.97 -24.18
C VAL A 103 -4.63 -23.30 -22.86
N ASN A 104 -4.20 -24.54 -22.65
CA ASN A 104 -3.46 -24.91 -21.45
C ASN A 104 -2.08 -24.23 -21.39
N GLN A 105 -1.35 -24.17 -22.51
CA GLN A 105 -0.08 -23.45 -22.60
C GLN A 105 -0.25 -21.96 -22.27
N LEU A 106 -1.28 -21.31 -22.83
CA LEU A 106 -1.58 -19.91 -22.53
C LEU A 106 -1.96 -19.69 -21.06
N LYS A 107 -2.71 -20.63 -20.46
CA LYS A 107 -3.02 -20.57 -19.02
C LYS A 107 -1.77 -20.64 -18.16
N GLU A 108 -0.85 -21.55 -18.46
CA GLU A 108 0.41 -21.66 -17.73
C GLU A 108 1.31 -20.44 -17.91
N GLU A 109 1.39 -19.88 -19.12
CA GLU A 109 2.12 -18.63 -19.36
C GLU A 109 1.54 -17.47 -18.54
N VAL A 110 0.21 -17.28 -18.56
CA VAL A 110 -0.45 -16.24 -17.77
C VAL A 110 -0.22 -16.45 -16.27
N ARG A 111 -0.30 -17.70 -15.79
CA ARG A 111 -0.01 -18.03 -14.39
C ARG A 111 1.41 -17.65 -14.01
N LEU A 112 2.40 -17.99 -14.84
CA LEU A 112 3.81 -17.69 -14.59
C LEU A 112 4.08 -16.17 -14.61
N GLN A 113 3.49 -15.43 -15.55
CA GLN A 113 3.60 -13.97 -15.59
C GLN A 113 2.99 -13.33 -14.34
N TYR A 114 1.83 -13.82 -13.90
CA TYR A 114 1.17 -13.35 -12.68
C TYR A 114 2.05 -13.59 -11.44
N GLU A 115 2.60 -14.80 -11.28
CA GLU A 115 3.49 -15.14 -10.17
C GLU A 115 4.74 -14.28 -10.15
N LYS A 116 5.35 -14.04 -11.32
CA LYS A 116 6.52 -13.16 -11.44
C LYS A 116 6.18 -11.71 -11.05
N LEU A 117 5.05 -11.19 -11.52
CA LEU A 117 4.62 -9.83 -11.17
C LEU A 117 4.34 -9.70 -9.68
N HIS A 118 3.70 -10.72 -9.08
CA HIS A 118 3.42 -10.73 -7.65
C HIS A 118 4.71 -10.74 -6.82
N GLN A 119 5.69 -11.57 -7.19
CA GLN A 119 7.00 -11.60 -6.53
C GLN A 119 7.74 -10.26 -6.62
N LEU A 120 7.69 -9.58 -7.77
CA LEU A 120 8.29 -8.25 -7.93
C LEU A 120 7.60 -7.21 -7.05
N LEU A 121 6.28 -7.26 -6.95
CA LEU A 121 5.51 -6.34 -6.11
C LEU A 121 5.78 -6.58 -4.62
N ASP A 122 5.83 -7.84 -4.18
CA ASP A 122 6.15 -8.20 -2.80
C ASP A 122 7.57 -7.79 -2.42
N GLU A 123 8.52 -7.93 -3.33
CA GLU A 123 9.90 -7.46 -3.16
C GLU A 123 9.96 -5.94 -2.98
N ASP A 124 9.31 -5.19 -3.88
CA ASP A 124 9.29 -3.73 -3.84
C ASP A 124 8.58 -3.20 -2.58
N LEU A 125 7.47 -3.82 -2.20
CA LEU A 125 6.76 -3.49 -0.97
C LEU A 125 7.64 -3.73 0.26
N ARG A 126 8.33 -4.88 0.32
CA ARG A 126 9.23 -5.21 1.43
C ARG A 126 10.38 -4.21 1.53
N GLN A 127 11.01 -3.87 0.40
CA GLN A 127 12.09 -2.88 0.36
C GLN A 127 11.60 -1.50 0.78
N THR A 128 10.42 -1.08 0.32
CA THR A 128 9.80 0.20 0.71
C THR A 128 9.57 0.26 2.22
N VAL A 129 8.97 -0.79 2.80
CA VAL A 129 8.72 -0.86 4.24
C VAL A 129 10.02 -0.82 5.02
N GLU A 130 11.05 -1.58 4.60
CA GLU A 130 12.36 -1.58 5.28
C GLU A 130 13.02 -0.19 5.26
N VAL A 131 12.93 0.54 4.14
CA VAL A 131 13.45 1.91 4.04
C VAL A 131 12.69 2.86 4.97
N LEU A 132 11.36 2.75 5.03
CA LEU A 132 10.53 3.56 5.92
C LEU A 132 10.80 3.26 7.39
N ASP A 133 10.94 1.98 7.76
CA ASP A 133 11.26 1.56 9.14
C ASP A 133 12.62 2.11 9.57
N LYS A 134 13.64 2.03 8.69
CA LYS A 134 14.96 2.62 8.95
C LYS A 134 14.90 4.14 9.11
N ALA A 135 14.14 4.83 8.24
CA ALA A 135 13.96 6.27 8.33
C ALA A 135 13.24 6.67 9.63
N GLN A 136 12.21 5.91 10.02
CA GLN A 136 11.46 6.12 11.26
C GLN A 136 12.36 5.90 12.48
N ALA A 137 13.10 4.79 12.54
CA ALA A 137 14.01 4.49 13.64
C ALA A 137 15.06 5.60 13.82
N LYS A 138 15.64 6.08 12.71
CA LYS A 138 16.59 7.19 12.72
C LYS A 138 15.96 8.48 13.24
N PHE A 139 14.79 8.86 12.70
CA PHE A 139 14.05 10.05 13.14
C PHE A 139 13.72 9.99 14.64
N CYS A 140 13.21 8.86 15.12
CA CYS A 140 12.90 8.66 16.54
C CYS A 140 14.14 8.77 17.42
N SER A 141 15.27 8.18 17.00
CA SER A 141 16.53 8.27 17.74
C SER A 141 17.08 9.69 17.81
N GLU A 142 17.07 10.42 16.70
CA GLU A 142 17.55 11.81 16.65
C GLU A 142 16.66 12.73 17.49
N ASN A 143 15.33 12.58 17.39
CA ASN A 143 14.38 13.37 18.17
C ASN A 143 14.49 13.06 19.68
N ALA A 144 14.67 11.79 20.05
CA ALA A 144 14.90 11.40 21.45
C ALA A 144 16.21 12.02 22.00
N ALA A 145 17.29 11.98 21.22
CA ALA A 145 18.55 12.60 21.59
C ALA A 145 18.41 14.13 21.76
N GLN A 146 17.67 14.79 20.86
CA GLN A 146 17.37 16.22 20.97
C GLN A 146 16.55 16.55 22.23
N ALA A 147 15.52 15.74 22.53
CA ALA A 147 14.69 15.91 23.72
C ALA A 147 15.51 15.76 25.01
N LEU A 148 16.40 14.76 25.08
CA LEU A 148 17.31 14.57 26.20
C LEU A 148 18.24 15.77 26.40
N HIS A 149 18.89 16.23 25.33
CA HIS A 149 19.78 17.40 25.38
C HIS A 149 19.06 18.69 25.81
N LEU A 150 17.83 18.90 25.35
CA LEU A 150 17.00 20.02 25.82
C LEU A 150 16.61 19.86 27.29
N GLY A 151 16.32 18.64 27.74
CA GLY A 151 16.06 18.31 29.13
C GLY A 151 17.25 18.66 30.04
N GLU A 152 18.46 18.29 29.64
CA GLU A 152 19.71 18.61 30.35
C GLU A 152 19.95 20.13 30.42
N ARG A 153 19.84 20.84 29.28
CA ARG A 153 19.96 22.32 29.26
C ARG A 153 18.94 22.99 30.18
N MET A 154 17.70 22.50 30.21
CA MET A 154 16.67 23.01 31.10
C MET A 154 17.00 22.74 32.57
N GLN A 155 17.55 21.58 32.91
CA GLN A 155 17.98 21.26 34.28
C GLN A 155 19.15 22.16 34.73
N GLU A 156 20.12 22.39 33.85
CA GLU A 156 21.22 23.32 34.12
C GLU A 156 20.74 24.76 34.32
N ALA A 157 19.81 25.23 33.48
CA ALA A 157 19.18 26.54 33.63
C ALA A 157 18.46 26.68 34.97
N LYS A 158 17.70 25.66 35.40
CA LYS A 158 17.04 25.63 36.71
C LYS A 158 18.05 25.69 37.86
N LYS A 159 19.16 24.95 37.79
CA LYS A 159 20.23 24.99 38.81
C LYS A 159 20.89 26.37 38.90
N LEU A 160 21.14 26.99 37.76
CA LEU A 160 21.74 28.33 37.70
C LEU A 160 20.79 29.40 38.24
N LEU A 161 19.49 29.30 37.94
CA LEU A 161 18.45 30.15 38.51
C LEU A 161 18.37 30.02 40.04
N GLY A 162 18.39 28.78 40.58
CA GLY A 162 18.42 28.55 42.02
C GLY A 162 19.68 29.14 42.70
N SER A 163 20.83 29.09 42.01
CA SER A 163 22.06 29.70 42.50
C SER A 163 21.98 31.23 42.55
N LEU A 164 21.32 31.85 41.56
CA LEU A 164 21.06 33.29 41.55
C LEU A 164 20.11 33.69 42.69
N GLN A 165 19.03 32.94 42.91
CA GLN A 165 18.11 33.19 44.03
C GLN A 165 18.85 33.18 45.37
N LEU A 166 19.69 32.17 45.61
CA LEU A 166 20.50 32.08 46.83
C LEU A 166 21.45 33.28 47.00
N LEU A 167 22.01 33.82 45.91
CA LEU A 167 22.83 35.03 45.97
C LEU A 167 22.01 36.27 46.33
N PHE A 168 20.77 36.38 45.84
CA PHE A 168 19.84 37.44 46.24
C PHE A 168 19.50 37.35 47.72
N ASP A 169 19.07 36.18 48.21
CA ASP A 169 18.70 35.97 49.61
C ASP A 169 19.86 36.33 50.55
N LYS A 170 21.09 35.87 50.24
CA LYS A 170 22.30 36.24 51.01
C LYS A 170 22.60 37.74 50.98
N THR A 171 22.29 38.42 49.88
CA THR A 171 22.49 39.87 49.78
C THR A 171 21.49 40.62 50.65
N GLU A 172 20.24 40.14 50.70
CA GLU A 172 19.20 40.65 51.59
C GLU A 172 19.58 40.44 53.06
N ASP A 173 20.09 39.27 53.44
CA ASP A 173 20.58 38.99 54.80
C ASP A 173 21.69 39.95 55.24
N VAL A 174 22.70 40.18 54.38
CA VAL A 174 23.79 41.12 54.67
C VAL A 174 23.26 42.56 54.79
N SER A 175 22.33 42.95 53.92
CA SER A 175 21.65 44.25 53.98
C SER A 175 20.89 44.42 55.29
N PHE A 176 20.15 43.39 55.71
CA PHE A 176 19.43 43.38 56.98
C PHE A 176 20.38 43.50 58.17
N MET A 177 21.46 42.70 58.22
CA MET A 177 22.47 42.74 59.27
C MET A 177 23.09 44.14 59.42
N LYS A 178 23.43 44.80 58.32
CA LYS A 178 23.97 46.17 58.32
C LYS A 178 23.01 47.18 58.95
N ASN A 179 21.71 46.94 58.83
CA ASN A 179 20.68 47.86 59.32
C ASN A 179 20.31 47.65 60.80
N THR A 180 20.88 46.65 61.47
CA THR A 180 20.62 46.37 62.89
C THR A 180 21.18 47.46 63.81
N LYS A 181 20.50 47.68 64.95
CA LYS A 181 20.89 48.69 65.95
C LYS A 181 22.32 48.46 66.47
N SER A 182 22.68 47.21 66.76
CA SER A 182 23.99 46.85 67.30
C SER A 182 25.13 47.20 66.35
N VAL A 183 24.98 46.91 65.05
CA VAL A 183 25.99 47.24 64.02
C VAL A 183 26.09 48.76 63.84
N LYS A 184 24.97 49.49 63.83
CA LYS A 184 24.95 50.96 63.75
C LYS A 184 25.68 51.61 64.94
N ILE A 185 25.40 51.18 66.17
CA ILE A 185 26.07 51.67 67.39
C ILE A 185 27.58 51.42 67.32
N LEU A 186 27.98 50.23 66.85
CA LEU A 186 29.38 49.85 66.73
C LEU A 186 30.12 50.69 65.66
N MET A 187 29.46 50.99 64.54
CA MET A 187 29.99 51.89 63.51
C MET A 187 30.12 53.32 64.03
N ASP A 188 29.12 53.87 64.72
CA ASP A 188 29.15 55.22 65.30
C ASP A 188 30.30 55.36 66.31
N ARG A 189 30.47 54.38 67.20
CA ARG A 189 31.60 54.33 68.16
C ARG A 189 32.95 54.29 67.46
N THR A 190 33.09 53.48 66.42
CA THR A 190 34.33 53.37 65.65
C THR A 190 34.67 54.69 64.97
N GLN A 191 33.67 55.38 64.43
CA GLN A 191 33.83 56.68 63.76
C GLN A 191 34.23 57.79 64.75
N THR A 192 33.74 57.74 65.99
CA THR A 192 34.17 58.67 67.05
C THR A 192 35.60 58.42 67.54
N CYS A 193 36.13 57.20 67.43
CA CYS A 193 37.49 56.87 67.85
C CYS A 193 38.56 57.13 66.77
N THR A 194 38.18 57.27 65.50
CA THR A 194 39.09 57.55 64.39
C THR A 194 39.06 59.03 64.01
N SER A 195 39.93 59.84 64.62
CA SER A 195 40.13 61.24 64.21
C SER A 195 40.90 61.33 62.89
N SER A 196 40.18 61.67 61.81
CA SER A 196 40.64 62.25 60.51
C SER A 196 41.78 61.62 59.70
N SER A 197 42.48 60.56 60.14
CA SER A 197 43.63 60.00 59.39
C SER A 197 43.48 58.57 58.89
N LEU A 198 42.41 57.83 59.24
CA LEU A 198 42.18 56.46 58.74
C LEU A 198 40.72 56.24 58.31
N SER A 199 40.54 55.60 57.15
CA SER A 199 39.24 55.31 56.55
C SER A 199 38.43 54.29 57.39
N PRO A 200 37.09 54.45 57.50
CA PRO A 200 36.26 53.54 58.29
C PRO A 200 36.41 52.07 57.87
N PRO A 201 36.40 51.11 58.82
CA PRO A 201 36.46 49.69 58.49
C PRO A 201 35.19 49.27 57.71
N LYS A 202 35.40 48.76 56.48
CA LYS A 202 34.34 48.31 55.57
C LYS A 202 33.79 46.93 55.96
N ILE A 203 33.28 46.78 57.19
CA ILE A 203 32.68 45.53 57.67
C ILE A 203 31.33 45.31 56.97
N GLY A 204 31.17 44.16 56.31
CA GLY A 204 29.92 43.78 55.61
C GLY A 204 29.62 44.58 54.34
N HIS A 205 30.55 45.43 53.87
CA HIS A 205 30.36 46.13 52.60
C HIS A 205 30.68 45.19 51.43
N LEU A 206 29.64 44.62 50.82
CA LEU A 206 29.75 43.94 49.53
C LEU A 206 30.36 44.91 48.50
N ASN A 207 31.45 44.49 47.88
CA ASN A 207 32.03 45.21 46.75
C ASN A 207 31.04 45.13 45.59
N SER A 208 30.28 46.21 45.39
CA SER A 208 29.20 46.27 44.39
C SER A 208 29.71 45.96 42.98
N LYS A 209 30.95 46.35 42.64
CA LYS A 209 31.56 45.99 41.36
C LYS A 209 31.80 44.48 41.23
N LEU A 210 32.31 43.82 42.27
CA LEU A 210 32.53 42.37 42.25
C LEU A 210 31.20 41.60 42.22
N PHE A 211 30.22 42.05 43.00
CA PHE A 211 28.89 41.43 43.02
C PHE A 211 28.17 41.55 41.67
N LEU A 212 28.09 42.76 41.12
CA LEU A 212 27.48 42.98 39.79
C LEU A 212 28.23 42.23 38.69
N ASN A 213 29.55 42.07 38.80
CA ASN A 213 30.33 41.27 37.87
C ASN A 213 29.96 39.77 37.96
N GLU A 214 29.84 39.22 39.17
CA GLU A 214 29.43 37.83 39.34
C GLU A 214 27.99 37.59 38.86
N VAL A 215 27.06 38.50 39.15
CA VAL A 215 25.68 38.44 38.63
C VAL A 215 25.67 38.52 37.10
N ALA A 216 26.39 39.48 36.50
CA ALA A 216 26.48 39.61 35.05
C ALA A 216 27.12 38.39 34.39
N LYS A 217 28.09 37.74 35.05
CA LYS A 217 28.70 36.49 34.58
C LYS A 217 27.70 35.34 34.57
N LYS A 218 26.89 35.20 35.63
CA LYS A 218 25.83 34.18 35.72
C LYS A 218 24.70 34.44 34.72
N GLU A 219 24.32 35.71 34.54
CA GLU A 219 23.35 36.14 33.53
C GLU A 219 23.85 35.84 32.11
N LYS A 220 25.11 36.16 31.80
CA LYS A 220 25.74 35.85 30.51
C LYS A 220 25.79 34.34 30.28
N GLN A 221 26.04 33.55 31.31
CA GLN A 221 26.01 32.08 31.23
C GLN A 221 24.58 31.59 30.92
N LEU A 222 23.56 32.14 31.59
CA LEU A 222 22.15 31.86 31.30
C LEU A 222 21.78 32.20 29.85
N ARG A 223 22.11 33.40 29.37
CA ARG A 223 21.86 33.82 27.98
C ARG A 223 22.52 32.89 26.99
N LYS A 224 23.82 32.59 27.17
CA LYS A 224 24.54 31.66 26.29
C LYS A 224 23.92 30.25 26.30
N MET A 225 23.44 29.78 27.45
CA MET A 225 22.75 28.50 27.57
C MET A 225 21.34 28.50 26.97
N LEU A 226 20.70 29.64 26.74
CA LEU A 226 19.37 29.76 26.13
C LEU A 226 19.46 30.03 24.62
N GLU A 227 20.47 30.77 24.18
CA GLU A 227 20.67 31.21 22.79
C GLU A 227 21.36 30.18 21.88
N GLY A 228 21.82 29.03 22.41
CA GLY A 228 22.44 27.99 21.59
C GLY A 228 21.49 27.47 20.50
N PRO A 229 21.92 27.36 19.23
CA PRO A 229 21.05 27.07 18.09
C PRO A 229 20.27 25.78 18.35
N PHE A 230 18.94 25.87 18.20
CA PHE A 230 18.11 24.69 18.15
C PHE A 230 18.38 24.03 16.80
N SER A 231 18.82 22.78 16.81
CA SER A 231 18.75 21.98 15.59
C SER A 231 17.29 21.97 15.16
N THR A 232 16.99 22.53 13.99
CA THR A 232 15.66 22.42 13.40
C THR A 232 15.29 20.94 13.35
N PRO A 233 14.12 20.52 13.87
CA PRO A 233 13.71 19.13 13.76
C PRO A 233 13.69 18.77 12.28
N VAL A 234 14.47 17.76 11.89
CA VAL A 234 14.52 17.29 10.50
C VAL A 234 13.16 16.68 10.21
N PRO A 235 12.36 17.22 9.27
CA PRO A 235 11.07 16.64 8.92
C PRO A 235 11.25 15.18 8.52
N PHE A 236 10.37 14.28 8.99
CA PHE A 236 10.41 12.85 8.65
C PHE A 236 10.53 12.60 7.14
N LEU A 237 9.85 13.44 6.33
CA LEU A 237 9.89 13.35 4.87
C LEU A 237 11.25 13.70 4.25
N GLN A 238 12.12 14.44 4.95
CA GLN A 238 13.53 14.64 4.54
C GLN A 238 14.43 13.47 4.97
N SER A 239 13.97 12.61 5.87
CA SER A 239 14.69 11.40 6.33
C SER A 239 14.46 10.20 5.41
N VAL A 240 13.39 10.23 4.60
CA VAL A 240 13.07 9.20 3.61
C VAL A 240 13.89 9.46 2.34
N PRO A 241 14.78 8.54 1.92
CA PRO A 241 15.46 8.66 0.64
C PRO A 241 14.44 8.76 -0.51
N LEU A 242 14.70 9.62 -1.50
CA LEU A 242 13.94 9.61 -2.75
C LEU A 242 14.03 8.21 -3.35
N TYR A 243 12.90 7.54 -3.48
CA TYR A 243 12.81 6.21 -4.05
C TYR A 243 13.26 6.27 -5.53
N PRO A 244 14.40 5.69 -5.91
CA PRO A 244 14.68 5.47 -7.31
C PRO A 244 13.81 4.30 -7.70
N CYS A 245 12.67 4.57 -8.34
CA CYS A 245 11.93 3.51 -8.99
C CYS A 245 12.90 2.82 -9.97
N GLY A 246 13.30 1.59 -9.67
CA GLY A 246 14.37 0.84 -10.34
C GLY A 246 14.02 0.39 -11.76
N VAL A 247 13.29 1.21 -12.52
CA VAL A 247 13.27 1.10 -13.98
C VAL A 247 14.53 1.79 -14.46
N SER A 248 15.63 1.03 -14.52
CA SER A 248 16.87 1.46 -15.17
C SER A 248 16.54 2.00 -16.56
N SER A 249 16.51 3.33 -16.68
CA SER A 249 16.47 4.04 -17.94
C SER A 249 17.87 3.99 -18.56
N SER A 250 18.25 2.85 -19.11
CA SER A 250 19.29 2.80 -20.14
C SER A 250 18.61 2.74 -21.50
N GLY A 251 18.61 3.88 -22.19
CA GLY A 251 18.19 3.95 -23.59
C GLY A 251 16.82 4.60 -23.77
N ALA A 252 16.84 5.80 -24.34
CA ALA A 252 15.68 6.35 -25.02
C ALA A 252 15.26 5.42 -26.16
N GLU A 253 14.23 4.60 -25.93
CA GLU A 253 13.39 4.08 -27.01
C GLU A 253 11.94 4.26 -26.61
N LYS A 254 11.23 5.13 -27.34
CA LYS A 254 9.77 5.22 -27.34
C LYS A 254 9.20 3.86 -27.75
N ARG A 255 8.90 2.97 -26.81
CA ARG A 255 8.09 1.77 -27.10
C ARG A 255 6.61 2.05 -26.83
N LYS A 256 5.91 2.14 -27.95
CA LYS A 256 4.46 2.14 -28.10
C LYS A 256 3.90 0.89 -27.40
N HIS A 257 3.24 1.06 -26.26
CA HIS A 257 2.27 0.09 -25.75
C HIS A 257 0.87 0.62 -26.03
N SER A 258 0.52 0.65 -27.32
CA SER A 258 -0.88 0.67 -27.76
C SER A 258 -1.12 -0.68 -28.39
N THR A 259 -1.60 -1.64 -27.59
CA THR A 259 -2.29 -2.91 -27.96
C THR A 259 -2.35 -3.86 -26.75
N ALA A 260 -2.94 -3.41 -25.63
CA ALA A 260 -3.33 -4.34 -24.55
C ALA A 260 -4.85 -4.61 -24.52
N PHE A 261 -5.63 -3.93 -25.37
CA PHE A 261 -7.06 -4.15 -25.54
C PHE A 261 -7.42 -3.94 -27.01
N PRO A 262 -8.08 -4.90 -27.69
CA PRO A 262 -8.81 -4.59 -28.91
C PRO A 262 -9.96 -3.65 -28.54
N GLU A 263 -10.02 -2.47 -29.16
CA GLU A 263 -11.19 -1.60 -29.12
C GLU A 263 -12.42 -2.41 -29.57
N ALA A 264 -13.30 -2.70 -28.63
CA ALA A 264 -14.68 -3.02 -28.94
C ALA A 264 -15.37 -1.71 -29.34
N SER A 265 -15.56 -1.51 -30.63
CA SER A 265 -16.50 -0.52 -31.15
C SER A 265 -17.91 -0.96 -30.76
N PHE A 266 -18.43 -0.43 -29.65
CA PHE A 266 -19.88 -0.44 -29.39
C PHE A 266 -20.33 0.99 -29.11
N LEU A 267 -21.41 1.35 -29.78
CA LEU A 267 -21.83 2.70 -30.11
C LEU A 267 -22.10 3.61 -28.90
N GLU A 268 -21.76 4.87 -29.15
CA GLU A 268 -21.98 6.09 -28.39
C GLU A 268 -23.35 6.19 -27.69
N THR A 269 -23.37 6.77 -26.49
CA THR A 269 -24.51 7.57 -26.05
C THR A 269 -24.01 8.87 -25.41
N SER A 270 -24.63 9.94 -25.87
CA SER A 270 -24.26 11.35 -25.79
C SER A 270 -24.03 11.92 -24.39
N SER A 271 -23.00 12.76 -24.29
CA SER A 271 -22.77 13.73 -23.22
C SER A 271 -23.67 14.97 -23.34
N GLY A 272 -24.09 15.50 -22.20
CA GLY A 272 -24.70 16.83 -22.04
C GLY A 272 -24.31 17.42 -20.67
N PRO A 273 -23.88 18.69 -20.55
CA PRO A 273 -23.18 19.21 -19.38
C PRO A 273 -24.04 20.12 -18.49
N VAL A 274 -23.83 20.09 -17.18
CA VAL A 274 -24.16 21.18 -16.23
C VAL A 274 -23.11 21.06 -15.11
N GLY A 275 -22.21 22.02 -14.87
CA GLY A 275 -22.47 23.44 -14.57
C GLY A 275 -22.38 23.60 -13.04
N GLY A 276 -21.21 24.02 -12.54
CA GLY A 276 -20.88 23.99 -11.11
C GLY A 276 -21.55 25.08 -10.27
N GLN A 277 -21.46 24.95 -8.94
CA GLN A 277 -21.40 26.11 -8.05
C GLN A 277 -20.90 25.76 -6.64
N TYR A 278 -19.94 26.59 -6.25
CA TYR A 278 -19.37 26.89 -4.95
C TYR A 278 -20.43 27.43 -3.97
N GLY A 279 -20.30 27.11 -2.67
CA GLY A 279 -21.10 27.73 -1.62
C GLY A 279 -20.70 27.27 -0.22
N ALA A 280 -19.97 28.11 0.49
CA ALA A 280 -19.63 27.98 1.91
C ALA A 280 -20.73 28.59 2.82
N ALA A 281 -20.52 28.41 4.14
CA ALA A 281 -21.31 28.89 5.30
C ALA A 281 -22.43 27.93 5.76
N GLY A 282 -22.70 27.72 7.04
CA GLY A 282 -22.20 28.33 8.27
C GLY A 282 -22.90 27.69 9.49
N THR A 283 -22.28 27.89 10.64
CA THR A 283 -22.58 27.48 12.04
C THR A 283 -23.93 27.85 12.65
N ALA A 284 -24.44 27.01 13.57
CA ALA A 284 -25.03 27.32 14.92
C ALA A 284 -25.77 26.05 15.45
N SER A 285 -25.41 25.41 16.57
CA SER A 285 -25.57 25.73 18.01
C SER A 285 -27.00 25.64 18.59
N GLY A 286 -27.15 24.86 19.69
CA GLY A 286 -28.27 24.85 20.66
C GLY A 286 -28.88 23.44 20.87
N GLU A 287 -28.42 22.62 21.82
CA GLU A 287 -28.74 22.53 23.27
C GLU A 287 -30.07 21.83 23.65
N GLY A 288 -29.99 20.93 24.65
CA GLY A 288 -31.09 20.48 25.53
C GLY A 288 -31.48 18.99 25.40
N GLN A 289 -30.85 18.04 26.11
CA GLN A 289 -31.06 17.59 27.52
C GLN A 289 -32.10 16.46 27.73
N SER A 290 -31.73 15.60 28.69
CA SER A 290 -32.51 14.57 29.40
C SER A 290 -32.68 13.24 28.64
N GLY A 291 -32.38 12.06 29.20
CA GLY A 291 -32.21 11.63 30.57
C GLY A 291 -32.74 10.19 30.65
N GLN A 292 -31.84 9.26 30.94
CA GLN A 292 -32.03 7.81 31.23
C GLN A 292 -33.19 7.53 32.23
N PRO A 293 -33.64 6.27 32.52
CA PRO A 293 -32.77 5.07 32.61
C PRO A 293 -33.36 3.64 32.43
N LEU A 294 -32.41 2.68 32.42
CA LEU A 294 -32.37 1.33 33.05
C LEU A 294 -33.57 0.38 32.82
N GLY A 295 -33.39 -0.72 32.08
CA GLY A 295 -32.93 -2.01 32.64
C GLY A 295 -34.11 -2.99 32.68
N PRO A 296 -33.93 -4.30 32.96
CA PRO A 296 -32.75 -5.02 33.45
C PRO A 296 -31.93 -5.72 32.35
#